data_AF-A0A1V4QIA3-F1
#
_entry.id   AF-A0A1V4QIA3-F1
#
_cell.length_a   1.000
_cell.length_b   1.000
_cell.length_c   1.000
_cell.angle_alpha   90.00
_cell.angle_beta   90.00
_cell.angle_gamma   90.00
#
_symmetry.space_group_name_H-M   'P 1'
#
loop_
_entity.id
_entity.type
_entity.pdbx_description
1 polymer ?
#
loop_
_entity_poly.entity_id
_entity_poly.type
_entity_poly.pdbx_seq_one_letter_code
_entity_poly.pdbx_strand_id
1 'polypeptide(L)'
;MKRGVIIYIADSNNLAEDFDFQKALTNIDYQGDEMGIVSAKEGYFDVQEALYSMVIKGCGRVSMIVAQAETKDRLKRLTPPVHLLGY
;
A
#
# COMPACT_ATOMS: atom_id res chain seq x y z
N MET A 1 8.52 18.10 -1.83
CA MET A 1 8.63 16.79 -2.50
C MET A 1 7.43 15.95 -2.08
N LYS A 2 6.72 15.35 -3.05
CA LYS A 2 5.59 14.45 -2.76
C LYS A 2 6.09 13.15 -2.15
N ARG A 3 5.31 12.59 -1.21
CA ARG A 3 5.53 11.33 -0.51
C ARG A 3 4.57 10.28 -1.05
N GLY A 4 5.09 9.21 -1.62
CA GLY A 4 4.33 8.04 -2.02
C GLY A 4 4.29 6.99 -0.91
N VAL A 5 3.17 6.32 -0.76
CA VAL A 5 3.00 5.18 0.15
C VAL A 5 2.46 4.01 -0.63
N ILE A 6 3.14 2.87 -0.54
CA ILE A 6 2.71 1.61 -1.14
C ILE A 6 2.29 0.67 -0.03
N ILE A 7 1.10 0.09 -0.13
CA ILE A 7 0.61 -0.87 0.84
C ILE A 7 0.59 -2.25 0.20
N TYR A 8 1.46 -3.12 0.70
CA TYR A 8 1.55 -4.50 0.26
C TYR A 8 0.69 -5.40 1.14
N ILE A 9 -0.31 -6.04 0.54
CA ILE A 9 -1.20 -6.96 1.24
C ILE A 9 -0.63 -8.38 1.15
N ALA A 10 -0.10 -8.86 2.27
CA ALA A 10 0.64 -10.12 2.35
C ALA A 10 -0.23 -11.38 2.24
N ASP A 11 -1.51 -11.29 2.60
CA ASP A 11 -2.47 -12.40 2.51
C ASP A 11 -3.76 -11.92 1.86
N SER A 12 -3.78 -11.95 0.52
CA SER A 12 -4.92 -11.54 -0.29
C SER A 12 -5.92 -12.65 -0.59
N ASN A 13 -5.62 -13.88 -0.15
CA ASN A 13 -6.57 -14.99 -0.23
C ASN A 13 -7.71 -14.83 0.80
N ASN A 14 -7.48 -14.05 1.87
CA ASN A 14 -8.46 -13.71 2.88
C ASN A 14 -9.11 -12.33 2.70
N LEU A 15 -8.92 -11.67 1.54
CA LEU A 15 -9.66 -10.45 1.24
C LEU A 15 -11.12 -10.81 0.96
N ALA A 16 -12.04 -10.22 1.73
CA ALA A 16 -13.47 -10.30 1.46
C ALA A 16 -13.76 -9.75 0.05
N GLU A 17 -14.74 -10.31 -0.66
CA GLU A 17 -15.13 -9.85 -2.00
C GLU A 17 -15.58 -8.37 -2.01
N ASP A 18 -16.10 -7.88 -0.89
CA ASP A 18 -16.56 -6.51 -0.66
C ASP A 18 -15.53 -5.63 0.10
N PHE A 19 -14.24 -6.01 0.10
CA PHE A 19 -13.22 -5.28 0.85
C PHE A 19 -13.08 -3.81 0.39
N ASP A 20 -13.36 -2.87 1.29
CA ASP A 20 -13.30 -1.44 1.00
C ASP A 20 -11.89 -0.91 1.29
N PHE A 21 -11.06 -0.91 0.24
CA PHE A 21 -9.69 -0.42 0.33
C PHE A 21 -9.60 1.02 0.81
N GLN A 22 -10.51 1.91 0.39
CA GLN A 22 -10.43 3.32 0.80
C GLN A 22 -10.69 3.46 2.30
N LYS A 23 -11.67 2.74 2.85
CA LYS A 23 -11.89 2.68 4.31
C LYS A 23 -10.78 1.96 5.04
N ALA A 24 -10.18 0.94 4.44
CA ALA A 24 -9.11 0.21 5.10
C ALA A 24 -7.82 1.05 5.18
N LEU A 25 -7.58 1.91 4.18
CA LEU A 25 -6.48 2.88 4.18
C LEU A 25 -6.62 3.95 5.26
N THR A 26 -7.84 4.42 5.58
CA THR A 26 -8.03 5.42 6.65
C THR A 26 -7.66 4.88 8.03
N ASN A 27 -7.69 3.56 8.21
CA ASN A 27 -7.30 2.89 9.46
C ASN A 27 -5.78 2.67 9.56
N ILE A 28 -5.01 2.90 8.48
CA ILE A 28 -3.55 2.86 8.54
C ILE A 28 -3.05 4.25 8.94
N ASP A 29 -2.43 4.31 10.11
CA ASP A 29 -1.75 5.51 10.64
C ASP A 29 -0.43 5.77 9.90
N TYR A 30 -0.54 6.02 8.59
CA TYR A 30 0.57 6.38 7.73
C TYR A 30 0.07 7.20 6.55
N GLN A 31 0.58 8.42 6.41
CA GLN A 31 0.10 9.39 5.44
C GLN A 31 1.08 9.57 4.29
N GLY A 32 0.53 9.69 3.08
CA GLY A 32 1.25 10.02 1.85
C GLY A 32 0.44 10.99 1.00
N ASP A 33 1.11 11.74 0.14
CA ASP A 33 0.47 12.56 -0.90
C ASP A 33 -0.15 11.66 -1.98
N GLU A 34 0.45 10.49 -2.22
CA GLU A 34 -0.03 9.46 -3.13
C GLU A 34 -0.03 8.10 -2.42
N MET A 35 -1.09 7.32 -2.63
CA MET A 35 -1.21 5.96 -2.09
C MET A 35 -1.43 4.94 -3.20
N GLY A 36 -0.76 3.80 -3.09
CA GLY A 36 -0.88 2.66 -3.99
C GLY A 36 -1.07 1.39 -3.19
N ILE A 37 -1.87 0.46 -3.73
CA ILE A 37 -2.11 -0.84 -3.12
C ILE A 37 -1.58 -1.91 -4.07
N VAL A 38 -0.82 -2.84 -3.50
CA VAL A 38 -0.21 -3.95 -4.21
C VAL A 38 -0.50 -5.24 -3.46
N SER A 39 -0.64 -6.32 -4.20
CA SER A 39 -0.93 -7.63 -3.65
C SER A 39 -0.34 -8.72 -4.52
N ALA A 40 -0.02 -9.87 -3.92
CA ALA A 40 0.45 -11.05 -4.65
C ALA A 40 -0.65 -11.78 -5.47
N LYS A 41 -1.92 -11.32 -5.42
CA LYS A 41 -3.03 -11.91 -6.18
C LYS A 41 -3.12 -11.28 -7.57
N GLU A 42 -3.52 -12.06 -8.58
CA GLU A 42 -3.81 -11.56 -9.92
C GLU A 42 -4.80 -10.38 -9.87
N GLY A 43 -4.54 -9.35 -10.68
CA GLY A 43 -5.36 -8.13 -10.77
C GLY A 43 -4.85 -6.95 -9.94
N TYR A 44 -3.76 -7.10 -9.18
CA TYR A 44 -3.08 -6.01 -8.47
C TYR A 44 -1.71 -5.72 -9.08
N PHE A 45 -1.28 -4.46 -9.00
CA PHE A 45 0.06 -4.04 -9.41
C PHE A 45 1.12 -4.78 -8.60
N ASP A 46 2.23 -5.11 -9.25
CA ASP A 46 3.44 -5.52 -8.55
C ASP A 46 4.07 -4.31 -7.82
N VAL A 47 4.96 -4.57 -6.85
CA VAL A 47 5.62 -3.50 -6.07
C VAL A 47 6.43 -2.55 -6.97
N GLN A 48 7.08 -3.07 -8.01
CA GLN A 48 7.86 -2.30 -8.98
C GLN A 48 6.98 -1.38 -9.84
N GLU A 49 5.84 -1.87 -10.33
CA GLU A 49 4.88 -1.08 -11.11
C GLU A 49 4.28 0.05 -10.27
N ALA A 50 3.90 -0.24 -9.02
CA ALA A 50 3.42 0.77 -8.09
C ALA A 50 4.51 1.81 -7.79
N LEU A 51 5.76 1.38 -7.58
CA LEU A 51 6.90 2.28 -7.36
C LEU A 51 7.15 3.16 -8.59
N TYR A 52 7.12 2.59 -9.79
CA TYR A 52 7.30 3.32 -11.04
C TYR A 52 6.20 4.37 -11.24
N SER A 53 4.94 4.01 -10.96
CA SER A 53 3.81 4.94 -10.98
C SER A 53 4.00 6.12 -10.01
N MET A 54 4.49 5.85 -8.79
CA MET A 54 4.81 6.90 -7.81
C MET A 54 5.89 7.86 -8.34
N VAL A 55 6.93 7.32 -8.97
CA VAL A 55 8.00 8.13 -9.56
C VAL A 55 7.46 9.03 -10.68
N ILE A 56 6.65 8.49 -11.59
CA ILE A 56 6.01 9.28 -12.67
C ILE A 56 5.14 10.40 -12.10
N LYS A 57 4.45 10.16 -10.98
CA LYS A 57 3.63 11.15 -10.28
C LYS A 57 4.44 12.22 -9.51
N GLY A 58 5.77 12.13 -9.54
CA GLY A 58 6.68 13.08 -8.90
C GLY A 58 6.91 12.81 -7.41
N CYS A 59 6.65 11.59 -6.93
CA CYS A 59 7.00 11.19 -5.57
C CYS A 59 8.52 11.01 -5.47
N GLY A 60 9.18 11.92 -4.76
CA GLY A 60 10.61 11.86 -4.52
C GLY A 60 11.00 11.06 -3.27
N ARG A 61 10.00 10.67 -2.46
CA ARG A 61 10.15 9.73 -1.35
C ARG A 61 9.04 8.71 -1.42
N VAL A 62 9.36 7.42 -1.37
CA VAL A 62 8.37 6.34 -1.41
C VAL A 62 8.67 5.34 -0.29
N SER A 63 7.66 5.06 0.53
CA SER A 63 7.73 4.05 1.59
C SER A 63 6.68 2.97 1.36
N MET A 64 7.01 1.75 1.74
CA MET A 64 6.13 0.61 1.65
C MET A 64 5.75 0.10 3.03
N ILE A 65 4.49 -0.26 3.21
CA ILE A 65 3.99 -0.90 4.43
C ILE A 65 3.45 -2.27 4.05
N VAL A 66 3.94 -3.29 4.74
CA VAL A 66 3.35 -4.62 4.67
C VAL A 66 2.17 -4.66 5.63
N ALA A 67 0.99 -5.00 5.10
CA ALA A 67 -0.24 -5.09 5.85
C ALA A 67 -0.99 -6.40 5.56
N GLN A 68 -1.89 -6.76 6.47
CA GLN A 68 -2.82 -7.87 6.33
C GLN A 68 -4.24 -7.36 6.56
N ALA A 69 -5.21 -7.91 5.82
CA ALA A 69 -6.62 -7.67 6.10
C ALA A 69 -7.01 -8.38 7.40
N GLU A 70 -7.47 -7.63 8.42
CA GLU A 70 -8.05 -8.22 9.63
C GLU A 70 -9.57 -8.37 9.51
N THR A 71 -10.23 -7.41 8.85
CA THR A 71 -11.66 -7.43 8.55
C THR A 71 -11.91 -6.78 7.20
N LYS A 72 -13.16 -6.79 6.71
CA LYS A 72 -13.55 -6.20 5.42
C LYS A 72 -13.17 -4.72 5.21
N ASP A 73 -12.95 -3.97 6.29
CA ASP A 73 -12.66 -2.53 6.25
C ASP A 73 -11.39 -2.16 7.04
N ARG A 74 -10.56 -3.15 7.44
CA ARG A 74 -9.38 -2.90 8.28
C ARG A 74 -8.14 -3.62 7.80
N LEU A 75 -7.06 -2.85 7.73
CA LEU A 75 -5.72 -3.35 7.52
C LEU A 75 -4.91 -3.21 8.81
N LYS A 76 -4.16 -4.27 9.12
CA LYS A 76 -3.16 -4.28 10.18
C LYS A 76 -1.78 -4.27 9.57
N ARG A 77 -0.94 -3.34 10.05
CA ARG A 77 0.48 -3.31 9.70
C ARG A 77 1.19 -4.50 10.32
N LEU A 78 1.97 -5.21 9.50
CA LEU A 78 2.78 -6.35 9.94
C LEU A 78 4.22 -5.94 10.23
N THR A 79 4.74 -4.94 9.51
CA THR A 79 6.13 -4.50 9.63
C THR A 79 6.23 -2.98 9.77
N PRO A 80 7.37 -2.47 10.28
CA PRO A 80 7.72 -1.07 10.10
C PRO A 80 7.72 -0.68 8.60
N PRO A 81 7.49 0.60 8.27
CA PRO A 81 7.61 1.10 6.91
C PRO A 81 9.01 0.85 6.35
N VAL A 82 9.09 0.32 5.14
CA VAL A 82 10.34 0.11 4.40
C VAL A 82 10.49 1.24 3.38
N HIS A 83 11.59 1.98 3.44
CA HIS A 83 11.86 3.03 2.45
C HIS A 83 12.34 2.40 1.14
N LEU A 84 11.60 2.64 0.06
CA LEU A 84 11.94 2.14 -1.28
C LEU A 84 12.71 3.17 -2.10
N LEU A 85 12.42 4.46 -1.90
CA LEU A 85 13.04 5.56 -2.64
C LEU A 85 13.19 6.79 -1.75
N GLY A 86 14.36 7.42 -1.81
CA GLY A 86 14.67 8.65 -1.09
C GLY A 86 14.87 8.44 0.42
N TYR A 87 15.76 9.24 1.01
CA TYR A 87 15.99 9.31 2.45
C TYR A 87 15.50 10.67 2.99
#